data_AF-A0A941XGE2-F1
#
_entry.id   AF-A0A941XGE2-F1
#
_cell.length_a   1.000
_cell.length_b   1.000
_cell.length_c   1.000
_cell.angle_alpha   90.00
_cell.angle_beta   90.00
_cell.angle_gamma   90.00
#
_symmetry.space_group_name_H-M   'P 1'
#
loop_
_entity.id
_entity.type
_entity.pdbx_description
1 polymer ?
#
loop_
_entity_poly.entity_id
_entity_poly.type
_entity_poly.pdbx_seq_one_letter_code
_entity_poly.pdbx_strand_id
1 'polypeptide(L)'
;MEYISRSAGLTLPVSKKREPFWDWLKGILAFLVVWGHGMTYMPGDYLNNIVYVIIYSFHMPLFVFVSGYFYATKCEIPLKDIAIKQFKRLLVPQFAFCILGIIVWTFSGDLYDFLIFDENGRLSLKNIYHYLTSAWFVWCIFFCSVIVNFFVLYTKGQLKCVVILALSLLMVAFFYYDYLPGPFFLNEQVIRQLPFFVLGILLRKNIEKIINIIRENWTFAVVLFSIINIAFLSHYRLFN
;
A
#
# COMPACT_ATOMS: atom_id res chain seq x y z
N MET A 1 -27.66 22.13 34.33
CA MET A 1 -26.58 22.17 35.35
C MET A 1 -26.99 21.20 36.43
N GLU A 2 -26.34 20.04 36.52
CA GLU A 2 -26.37 19.25 37.74
C GLU A 2 -25.00 18.57 37.86
N TYR A 3 -24.21 19.13 38.78
CA TYR A 3 -22.89 18.65 39.15
C TYR A 3 -23.07 17.50 40.14
N ILE A 4 -22.64 16.30 39.79
CA ILE A 4 -22.26 15.31 40.80
C ILE A 4 -20.74 15.24 40.80
N SER A 5 -20.15 15.96 41.75
CA SER A 5 -18.73 15.85 42.08
C SER A 5 -18.56 14.83 43.20
N ARG A 6 -17.67 13.85 42.99
CA ARG A 6 -16.59 13.39 43.90
C ARG A 6 -16.27 11.91 43.70
N SER A 7 -15.14 11.66 43.05
CA SER A 7 -13.95 11.06 43.68
C SER A 7 -12.93 10.78 42.57
N ALA A 8 -11.65 10.95 42.89
CA ALA A 8 -10.53 10.80 41.97
C ALA A 8 -10.42 9.35 41.46
N GLY A 9 -11.18 9.03 40.41
CA GLY A 9 -11.02 7.83 39.62
C GLY A 9 -10.18 8.19 38.40
N LEU A 10 -8.96 7.67 38.35
CA LEU A 10 -8.15 7.59 37.14
C LEU A 10 -9.05 7.03 36.03
N THR A 11 -9.53 7.88 35.12
CA THR A 11 -10.24 7.43 33.92
C THR A 11 -9.19 6.77 33.03
N LEU A 12 -8.90 5.50 33.31
CA LEU A 12 -8.08 4.69 32.42
C LEU A 12 -8.68 4.83 31.02
N PRO A 13 -7.89 5.26 30.02
CA PRO A 13 -8.41 5.40 28.68
C PRO A 13 -9.00 4.06 28.29
N VAL A 14 -10.31 4.04 27.97
CA VAL A 14 -10.99 2.83 27.49
C VAL A 14 -10.14 2.28 26.37
N SER A 15 -9.43 1.17 26.64
CA SER A 15 -8.46 0.65 25.71
C SER A 15 -9.23 0.29 24.46
N LYS A 16 -8.93 0.97 23.37
CA LYS A 16 -9.49 0.64 22.06
C LYS A 16 -9.11 -0.82 21.80
N LYS A 17 -10.09 -1.73 21.89
CA LYS A 17 -9.87 -3.17 21.76
C LYS A 17 -9.07 -3.43 20.47
N ARG A 18 -7.83 -3.87 20.63
CA ARG A 18 -6.99 -4.27 19.49
C ARG A 18 -7.56 -5.58 18.96
N GLU A 19 -7.78 -5.63 17.67
CA GLU A 19 -8.32 -6.80 16.98
C GLU A 19 -7.15 -7.64 16.44
N PRO A 20 -6.84 -8.81 17.05
CA PRO A 20 -5.63 -9.57 16.73
C PRO A 20 -5.54 -10.02 15.27
N PHE A 21 -6.69 -10.26 14.63
CA PHE A 21 -6.78 -10.64 13.22
C PHE A 21 -6.01 -9.67 12.31
N TRP A 22 -6.19 -8.36 12.51
CA TRP A 22 -5.56 -7.36 11.64
C TRP A 22 -4.05 -7.22 11.88
N ASP A 23 -3.59 -7.53 13.08
CA ASP A 23 -2.16 -7.51 13.40
C ASP A 23 -1.46 -8.73 12.79
N TRP A 24 -2.07 -9.92 12.90
CA TRP A 24 -1.61 -11.12 12.20
C TRP A 24 -1.60 -10.97 10.68
N LEU A 25 -2.67 -10.41 10.10
CA LEU A 25 -2.75 -10.19 8.66
C LEU A 25 -1.62 -9.29 8.16
N LYS A 26 -1.36 -8.17 8.85
CA LYS A 26 -0.22 -7.29 8.50
C LYS A 26 1.12 -7.99 8.64
N GLY A 27 1.29 -8.81 9.68
CA GLY A 27 2.50 -9.61 9.88
C GLY A 27 2.76 -10.57 8.72
N ILE A 28 1.74 -11.32 8.31
CA ILE A 28 1.80 -12.23 7.15
C ILE A 28 2.14 -11.44 5.88
N LEU A 29 1.47 -10.32 5.64
CA LEU A 29 1.74 -9.49 4.46
C LEU A 29 3.17 -8.93 4.45
N ALA A 30 3.69 -8.50 5.60
CA ALA A 30 5.08 -8.04 5.72
C ALA A 30 6.08 -9.19 5.48
N PHE A 31 5.78 -10.39 5.98
CA PHE A 31 6.58 -11.58 5.71
C PHE A 31 6.61 -11.91 4.21
N LEU A 32 5.47 -11.83 3.52
CA LEU A 32 5.39 -12.06 2.07
C LEU A 32 6.23 -11.07 1.26
N VAL A 33 6.34 -9.81 1.70
CA VAL A 33 7.23 -8.82 1.08
C VAL A 33 8.70 -9.25 1.19
N VAL A 34 9.13 -9.64 2.39
CA VAL A 34 10.51 -10.10 2.62
C VAL A 34 10.81 -11.37 1.83
N TRP A 35 9.88 -12.33 1.80
CA TRP A 35 10.03 -13.55 1.01
C TRP A 35 10.11 -13.23 -0.49
N GLY A 36 9.19 -12.42 -1.01
CA GLY A 36 9.18 -12.00 -2.40
C GLY A 36 10.50 -11.36 -2.84
N HIS A 37 11.04 -10.44 -2.05
CA HIS A 37 12.37 -9.87 -2.29
C HIS A 37 13.50 -10.89 -2.14
N GLY A 38 13.43 -11.82 -1.20
CA GLY A 38 14.42 -12.89 -1.09
C GLY A 38 14.55 -13.71 -2.38
N MET A 39 13.43 -13.93 -3.09
CA MET A 39 13.42 -14.66 -4.36
C MET A 39 14.07 -13.88 -5.51
N THR A 40 14.10 -12.54 -5.49
CA THR A 40 14.76 -11.74 -6.53
C THR A 40 16.29 -11.83 -6.45
N TYR A 41 16.84 -12.28 -5.31
CA TYR A 41 18.27 -12.51 -5.13
C TYR A 41 18.69 -13.95 -5.41
N MET A 42 17.74 -14.85 -5.71
CA MET A 42 18.06 -16.23 -6.10
C MET A 42 18.49 -16.29 -7.57
N PRO A 43 19.47 -17.14 -7.93
CA PRO A 43 19.86 -17.33 -9.32
C PRO A 43 18.72 -17.93 -10.14
N GLY A 44 18.45 -17.35 -11.32
CA GLY A 44 17.41 -17.80 -12.25
C GLY A 44 16.38 -16.70 -12.56
N ASP A 45 15.45 -17.00 -13.45
CA ASP A 45 14.39 -16.07 -13.83
C ASP A 45 13.24 -16.10 -12.80
N TYR A 46 13.33 -15.20 -11.81
CA TYR A 46 12.33 -15.08 -10.76
C TYR A 46 10.95 -14.63 -11.30
N LEU A 47 10.89 -13.97 -12.47
CA LEU A 47 9.62 -13.53 -13.06
C LEU A 47 8.79 -14.72 -13.54
N ASN A 48 9.46 -15.81 -13.93
CA ASN A 48 8.82 -17.07 -14.29
C ASN A 48 8.54 -17.99 -13.08
N ASN A 49 8.94 -17.60 -11.87
CA ASN A 49 8.66 -18.38 -10.67
C ASN A 49 7.19 -18.23 -10.24
N ILE A 50 6.45 -19.33 -10.28
CA ILE A 50 5.02 -19.36 -9.95
C ILE A 50 4.72 -18.85 -8.54
N VAL A 51 5.60 -19.12 -7.57
CA VAL A 51 5.44 -18.67 -6.18
C VAL A 51 5.59 -17.16 -6.11
N TYR A 52 6.58 -16.59 -6.81
CA TYR A 52 6.79 -15.14 -6.87
C TYR A 52 5.56 -14.44 -7.47
N VAL A 53 5.08 -14.92 -8.63
CA VAL A 53 3.93 -14.33 -9.32
C VAL A 53 2.66 -14.40 -8.48
N ILE A 54 2.41 -15.54 -7.80
CA ILE A 54 1.27 -15.68 -6.89
C ILE A 54 1.40 -14.73 -5.70
N ILE A 55 2.57 -14.63 -5.07
CA ILE A 55 2.75 -13.72 -3.93
C ILE A 55 2.40 -12.29 -4.36
N TYR A 56 2.99 -11.79 -5.46
CA TYR A 56 2.78 -10.43 -5.95
C TYR A 56 1.39 -10.15 -6.50
N SER A 57 0.60 -11.17 -6.89
CA SER A 57 -0.75 -10.98 -7.42
C SER A 57 -1.73 -10.43 -6.38
N PHE A 58 -1.56 -10.75 -5.09
CA PHE A 58 -2.53 -10.40 -4.06
C PHE A 58 -1.94 -9.62 -2.87
N HIS A 59 -0.68 -9.84 -2.46
CA HIS A 59 -0.21 -9.27 -1.20
C HIS A 59 -0.17 -7.74 -1.24
N MET A 60 0.26 -7.13 -2.35
CA MET A 60 0.30 -5.67 -2.50
C MET A 60 -1.09 -5.04 -2.56
N PRO A 61 -2.02 -5.51 -3.42
CA PRO A 61 -3.41 -5.07 -3.38
C PRO A 61 -4.04 -5.21 -1.99
N LEU A 62 -3.78 -6.32 -1.31
CA LEU A 62 -4.32 -6.58 0.02
C LEU A 62 -3.69 -5.66 1.09
N PHE A 63 -2.40 -5.35 1.01
CA PHE A 63 -1.75 -4.39 1.90
C PHE A 63 -2.33 -2.98 1.74
N VAL A 64 -2.56 -2.56 0.49
CA VAL A 64 -3.19 -1.29 0.16
C VAL A 64 -4.64 -1.25 0.64
N PHE A 65 -5.39 -2.35 0.48
CA PHE A 65 -6.74 -2.51 1.01
C PHE A 65 -6.77 -2.36 2.54
N VAL A 66 -5.90 -3.09 3.26
CA VAL A 66 -5.78 -2.99 4.73
C VAL A 66 -5.42 -1.56 5.14
N SER A 67 -4.57 -0.88 4.37
CA SER A 67 -4.20 0.51 4.60
C SER A 67 -5.41 1.46 4.46
N GLY A 68 -6.24 1.25 3.44
CA GLY A 68 -7.52 1.94 3.24
C GLY A 68 -8.51 1.69 4.38
N TYR A 69 -8.63 0.43 4.83
CA TYR A 69 -9.44 0.05 5.99
C TYR A 69 -9.08 0.86 7.23
N PHE A 70 -7.79 0.93 7.60
CA PHE A 70 -7.36 1.74 8.75
C PHE A 70 -7.47 3.25 8.49
N TYR A 71 -7.38 3.68 7.24
CA TYR A 71 -7.49 5.07 6.85
C TYR A 71 -8.90 5.64 7.04
N ALA A 72 -9.96 4.84 6.81
CA ALA A 72 -11.36 5.31 6.85
C ALA A 72 -11.77 6.07 8.13
N THR A 73 -11.14 5.81 9.28
CA THR A 73 -11.37 6.58 10.53
C THR A 73 -10.80 8.00 10.54
N LYS A 74 -10.10 8.39 9.48
CA LYS A 74 -9.40 9.67 9.36
C LYS A 74 -10.00 10.53 8.25
N CYS A 75 -11.02 10.05 7.55
CA CYS A 75 -11.75 10.86 6.58
C CYS A 75 -12.30 12.10 7.29
N GLU A 76 -12.21 13.28 6.67
CA GLU A 76 -12.69 14.60 7.18
C GLU A 76 -11.70 15.46 7.99
N ILE A 77 -10.46 15.02 8.23
CA ILE A 77 -9.41 15.92 8.75
C ILE A 77 -8.93 16.86 7.61
N PRO A 78 -8.52 18.11 7.88
CA PRO A 78 -7.96 19.00 6.87
C PRO A 78 -6.81 18.35 6.08
N LEU A 79 -6.76 18.63 4.77
CA LEU A 79 -5.83 18.01 3.84
C LEU A 79 -4.37 18.15 4.28
N LYS A 80 -3.99 19.36 4.74
CA LYS A 80 -2.63 19.66 5.21
C LYS A 80 -2.25 18.76 6.39
N ASP A 81 -3.15 18.59 7.36
CA ASP A 81 -2.87 17.82 8.56
C ASP A 81 -2.76 16.32 8.26
N ILE A 82 -3.60 15.81 7.36
CA ILE A 82 -3.48 14.44 6.85
C ILE A 82 -2.17 14.24 6.10
N ALA A 83 -1.84 15.14 5.18
CA ALA A 83 -0.62 15.04 4.39
C ALA A 83 0.61 15.00 5.32
N ILE A 84 0.71 15.93 6.29
CA ILE A 84 1.81 15.96 7.26
C ILE A 84 1.83 14.69 8.12
N LYS A 85 0.68 14.24 8.62
CA LYS A 85 0.60 13.05 9.47
C LYS A 85 0.98 11.78 8.70
N GLN A 86 0.57 11.65 7.45
CA GLN A 86 0.91 10.52 6.60
C GLN A 86 2.38 10.57 6.19
N PHE A 87 2.88 11.74 5.82
CA PHE A 87 4.30 11.96 5.52
C PHE A 87 5.19 11.53 6.70
N LYS A 88 4.90 12.01 7.91
CA LYS A 88 5.65 11.64 9.13
C LYS A 88 5.56 10.15 9.46
N ARG A 89 4.41 9.52 9.17
CA ARG A 89 4.18 8.11 9.49
C ARG A 89 4.82 7.15 8.47
N LEU A 90 4.86 7.54 7.21
CA LEU A 90 5.20 6.66 6.09
C LEU A 90 6.56 7.03 5.49
N LEU A 91 6.72 8.29 5.08
CA LEU A 91 7.89 8.75 4.32
C LEU A 91 9.09 9.04 5.21
N VAL A 92 8.90 9.53 6.44
CA VAL A 92 10.02 9.75 7.37
C VAL A 92 10.75 8.43 7.70
N PRO A 93 10.08 7.34 8.10
CA PRO A 93 10.75 6.06 8.27
C PRO A 93 11.43 5.55 6.99
N GLN A 94 10.77 5.70 5.84
CA GLN A 94 11.35 5.33 4.54
C GLN A 94 12.66 6.06 4.28
N PHE A 95 12.68 7.38 4.41
CA PHE A 95 13.91 8.18 4.21
C PHE A 95 14.98 7.82 5.23
N ALA A 96 14.61 7.54 6.48
CA ALA A 96 15.56 7.06 7.49
C ALA A 96 16.21 5.73 7.08
N PHE A 97 15.43 4.78 6.54
CA PHE A 97 15.97 3.52 6.01
C PHE A 97 16.82 3.72 4.76
N CYS A 98 16.45 4.64 3.85
CA CYS A 98 17.29 4.98 2.69
C CYS A 98 18.66 5.54 3.13
N ILE A 99 18.68 6.45 4.12
CA ILE A 99 19.91 7.04 4.66
C ILE A 99 20.75 5.95 5.35
N LEU A 100 20.12 5.12 6.19
CA LEU A 100 20.81 4.02 6.86
C LEU A 100 21.40 3.03 5.85
N GLY A 101 20.67 2.74 4.77
CA GLY A 101 21.19 1.97 3.64
C GLY A 101 22.47 2.60 3.10
N ILE A 102 22.42 3.88 2.68
CA ILE A 102 23.60 4.58 2.14
C ILE A 102 24.80 4.47 3.07
N ILE A 103 24.59 4.65 4.38
CA ILE A 103 25.64 4.54 5.39
C ILE A 103 26.23 3.12 5.41
N VAL A 104 25.40 2.09 5.61
CA VAL A 104 25.86 0.68 5.69
C VAL A 104 26.62 0.26 4.43
N TRP A 105 26.12 0.67 3.26
CA TRP A 105 26.72 0.31 1.97
C TRP A 105 28.04 1.03 1.70
N THR A 106 28.18 2.29 2.15
CA THR A 106 29.45 3.03 2.05
C THR A 106 30.57 2.35 2.86
N PHE A 107 30.24 1.72 3.99
CA PHE A 107 31.21 1.02 4.83
C PHE A 107 31.53 -0.42 4.39
N SER A 108 30.71 -1.04 3.52
CA SER A 108 30.94 -2.42 3.07
C SER A 108 31.92 -2.53 1.90
N GLY A 109 32.37 -1.41 1.32
CA GLY A 109 33.37 -1.39 0.26
C GLY A 109 32.86 -1.83 -1.12
N ASP A 110 31.63 -2.30 -1.21
CA ASP A 110 30.94 -2.53 -2.47
C ASP A 110 30.55 -1.18 -3.08
N LEU A 111 31.10 -0.91 -4.26
CA LEU A 111 30.93 0.34 -5.00
C LEU A 111 29.47 0.44 -5.49
N TYR A 112 28.58 0.87 -4.61
CA TYR A 112 27.20 1.21 -4.93
C TYR A 112 27.08 2.55 -5.66
N ASP A 113 28.16 2.97 -6.33
CA ASP A 113 28.18 4.18 -7.14
C ASP A 113 27.04 4.16 -8.16
N PHE A 114 26.63 2.99 -8.68
CA PHE A 114 25.52 2.90 -9.64
C PHE A 114 24.13 3.29 -9.10
N LEU A 115 23.90 3.31 -7.77
CA LEU A 115 22.59 3.70 -7.20
C LEU A 115 22.37 5.21 -7.12
N ILE A 116 23.44 5.99 -7.11
CA ILE A 116 23.38 7.44 -6.93
C ILE A 116 24.13 8.15 -8.06
N PHE A 117 25.19 7.54 -8.55
CA PHE A 117 26.01 7.99 -9.65
C PHE A 117 25.66 7.23 -10.93
N ASP A 118 25.89 7.89 -12.06
CA ASP A 118 25.76 7.35 -13.39
C ASP A 118 27.02 6.58 -13.80
N GLU A 119 27.01 5.96 -14.98
CA GLU A 119 28.15 5.24 -15.58
C GLU A 119 29.45 6.07 -15.65
N ASN A 120 29.32 7.40 -15.65
CA ASN A 120 30.42 8.37 -15.70
C ASN A 120 30.87 8.87 -14.30
N GLY A 121 30.40 8.27 -13.21
CA GLY A 121 30.72 8.68 -11.84
C GLY A 121 30.11 10.03 -11.41
N ARG A 122 29.10 10.53 -12.15
CA ARG A 122 28.39 11.77 -11.84
C ARG A 122 27.08 11.51 -11.12
N LEU A 123 26.69 12.40 -10.22
CA LEU A 123 25.43 12.28 -9.49
C LEU A 123 24.23 12.25 -10.45
N SER A 124 23.43 11.19 -10.40
CA SER A 124 22.26 10.93 -11.25
C SER A 124 20.98 11.16 -10.46
N LEU A 125 20.25 12.22 -10.81
CA LEU A 125 18.92 12.50 -10.23
C LEU A 125 17.94 11.35 -10.46
N LYS A 126 18.08 10.63 -11.58
CA LYS A 126 17.26 9.46 -11.91
C LYS A 126 17.52 8.32 -10.93
N ASN A 127 18.78 7.99 -10.67
CA ASN A 127 19.14 6.87 -9.79
C ASN A 127 18.78 7.20 -8.33
N ILE A 128 19.00 8.45 -7.90
CA ILE A 128 18.55 8.94 -6.60
C ILE A 128 17.04 8.80 -6.46
N TYR A 129 16.28 9.23 -7.47
CA TYR A 129 14.83 9.09 -7.46
C TYR A 129 14.42 7.62 -7.31
N HIS A 130 14.96 6.71 -8.13
CA HIS A 130 14.66 5.28 -8.04
C HIS A 130 15.04 4.67 -6.69
N TYR A 131 16.13 5.10 -6.07
CA TYR A 131 16.53 4.63 -4.75
C TYR A 131 15.56 5.11 -3.66
N LEU A 132 15.19 6.40 -3.67
CA LEU A 132 14.25 6.98 -2.70
C LEU A 132 12.82 6.44 -2.86
N THR A 133 12.44 6.06 -4.07
CA THR A 133 11.12 5.47 -4.37
C THR A 133 11.14 3.95 -4.49
N SER A 134 12.24 3.29 -4.15
CA SER A 134 12.37 1.83 -4.17
C SER A 134 11.26 1.12 -3.39
N ALA A 135 10.87 1.66 -2.22
CA ALA A 135 9.69 1.22 -1.49
C ALA A 135 8.42 1.89 -2.03
N TRP A 136 8.11 1.58 -3.28
CA TRP A 136 7.05 2.23 -4.06
C TRP A 136 5.68 2.19 -3.36
N PHE A 137 5.41 1.13 -2.60
CA PHE A 137 4.12 0.95 -1.92
C PHE A 137 3.89 1.98 -0.81
N VAL A 138 4.96 2.49 -0.18
CA VAL A 138 4.86 3.50 0.87
C VAL A 138 4.40 4.83 0.27
N TRP A 139 5.01 5.20 -0.86
CA TRP A 139 4.61 6.35 -1.67
C TRP A 139 3.19 6.17 -2.21
N CYS A 140 2.86 4.98 -2.72
CA CYS A 140 1.52 4.64 -3.18
C CYS A 140 0.45 4.90 -2.12
N ILE A 141 0.63 4.39 -0.90
CA ILE A 141 -0.32 4.58 0.21
C ILE A 141 -0.42 6.06 0.59
N PHE A 142 0.71 6.78 0.61
CA PHE A 142 0.72 8.22 0.85
C PHE A 142 -0.15 8.97 -0.17
N PHE A 143 0.10 8.78 -1.48
CA PHE A 143 -0.65 9.45 -2.53
C PHE A 143 -2.12 9.03 -2.56
N CYS A 144 -2.43 7.74 -2.41
CA CYS A 144 -3.81 7.26 -2.29
C CYS A 144 -4.54 7.98 -1.15
N SER A 145 -3.88 8.13 0.02
CA SER A 145 -4.48 8.78 1.18
C SER A 145 -4.72 10.29 0.97
N VAL A 146 -3.84 10.98 0.25
CA VAL A 146 -3.97 12.41 -0.08
C VAL A 146 -5.05 12.62 -1.13
N ILE A 147 -5.04 11.84 -2.21
CA ILE A 147 -6.05 11.88 -3.29
C ILE A 147 -7.43 11.64 -2.71
N VAL A 148 -7.63 10.53 -1.98
CA VAL A 148 -8.94 10.22 -1.38
C VAL A 148 -9.37 11.33 -0.42
N ASN A 149 -8.47 11.86 0.41
CA ASN A 149 -8.86 12.95 1.31
C ASN A 149 -9.31 14.20 0.58
N PHE A 150 -8.53 14.63 -0.42
CA PHE A 150 -8.85 15.80 -1.23
C PHE A 150 -10.26 15.69 -1.83
N PHE A 151 -10.58 14.53 -2.42
CA PHE A 151 -11.91 14.31 -3.01
C PHE A 151 -13.01 14.18 -1.97
N VAL A 152 -12.77 13.52 -0.83
CA VAL A 152 -13.75 13.47 0.28
C VAL A 152 -14.08 14.88 0.77
N LEU A 153 -13.08 15.74 0.96
CA LEU A 153 -13.28 17.12 1.38
C LEU A 153 -14.00 17.94 0.30
N TYR A 154 -13.56 17.83 -0.96
CA TYR A 154 -14.16 18.53 -2.10
C TYR A 154 -15.65 18.17 -2.28
N THR A 155 -15.99 16.89 -2.07
CA THR A 155 -17.35 16.36 -2.25
C THR A 155 -18.16 16.41 -0.96
N LYS A 156 -17.67 17.08 0.10
CA LYS A 156 -18.34 17.21 1.41
C LYS A 156 -18.75 15.85 2.02
N GLY A 157 -17.89 14.85 1.91
CA GLY A 157 -18.09 13.52 2.51
C GLY A 157 -18.78 12.50 1.60
N GLN A 158 -19.08 12.82 0.34
CA GLN A 158 -19.78 11.90 -0.56
C GLN A 158 -18.86 10.80 -1.12
N LEU A 159 -18.77 9.67 -0.41
CA LEU A 159 -17.96 8.52 -0.82
C LEU A 159 -18.28 7.99 -2.23
N LYS A 160 -19.52 8.17 -2.73
CA LYS A 160 -19.91 7.77 -4.10
C LYS A 160 -19.03 8.45 -5.16
N CYS A 161 -18.69 9.73 -4.97
CA CYS A 161 -17.82 10.46 -5.89
C CYS A 161 -16.38 9.93 -5.88
N VAL A 162 -15.89 9.49 -4.72
CA VAL A 162 -14.56 8.86 -4.58
C VAL A 162 -14.51 7.52 -5.32
N VAL A 163 -15.60 6.76 -5.30
CA VAL A 163 -15.70 5.50 -6.07
C VAL A 163 -15.70 5.78 -7.56
N ILE A 164 -16.50 6.75 -8.02
CA ILE A 164 -16.55 7.15 -9.44
C ILE A 164 -15.15 7.58 -9.90
N LEU A 165 -14.42 8.34 -9.08
CA LEU A 165 -13.04 8.71 -9.35
C LEU A 165 -12.11 7.50 -9.44
N ALA A 166 -12.17 6.56 -8.51
CA ALA A 166 -11.30 5.38 -8.53
C ALA A 166 -11.54 4.54 -9.79
N LEU A 167 -12.80 4.41 -10.20
CA LEU A 167 -13.19 3.71 -11.44
C LEU A 167 -12.78 4.49 -12.70
N SER A 168 -12.92 5.81 -12.72
CA SER A 168 -12.50 6.63 -13.86
C SER A 168 -10.98 6.61 -14.03
N LEU A 169 -10.22 6.70 -12.93
CA LEU A 169 -8.77 6.58 -12.96
C LEU A 169 -8.32 5.20 -13.43
N LEU A 170 -8.98 4.12 -12.99
CA LEU A 170 -8.74 2.78 -13.53
C LEU A 170 -8.93 2.72 -15.04
N MET A 171 -10.02 3.30 -15.54
CA MET A 171 -10.30 3.35 -16.97
C MET A 171 -9.20 4.11 -17.73
N VAL A 172 -8.73 5.23 -17.17
CA VAL A 172 -7.59 5.99 -17.72
C VAL A 172 -6.32 5.15 -17.72
N ALA A 173 -6.01 4.41 -16.65
CA ALA A 173 -4.86 3.51 -16.65
C ALA A 173 -5.01 2.35 -17.62
N PHE A 174 -6.22 1.89 -17.93
CA PHE A 174 -6.41 0.82 -18.91
C PHE A 174 -6.12 1.31 -20.34
N PHE A 175 -6.62 2.49 -20.72
CA PHE A 175 -6.49 3.01 -22.09
C PHE A 175 -5.24 3.86 -22.34
N TYR A 176 -4.71 4.53 -21.32
CA TYR A 176 -3.68 5.56 -21.46
C TYR A 176 -2.47 5.30 -20.55
N TYR A 177 -2.21 4.05 -20.16
CA TYR A 177 -1.12 3.70 -19.26
C TYR A 177 0.21 4.34 -19.68
N ASP A 178 0.62 4.14 -20.94
CA ASP A 178 1.93 4.56 -21.44
C ASP A 178 2.12 6.08 -21.52
N TYR A 179 1.04 6.85 -21.39
CA TYR A 179 1.03 8.31 -21.45
C TYR A 179 0.95 8.99 -20.08
N LEU A 180 0.84 8.22 -19.00
CA LEU A 180 0.69 8.77 -17.66
C LEU A 180 2.01 9.33 -17.10
N PRO A 181 1.96 10.34 -16.22
CA PRO A 181 3.16 10.85 -15.56
C PRO A 181 3.87 9.76 -14.74
N GLY A 182 5.11 9.48 -15.12
CA GLY A 182 5.95 8.45 -14.52
C GLY A 182 6.03 8.47 -12.98
N PRO A 183 6.42 9.61 -12.36
CA PRO A 183 6.90 9.59 -10.97
C PRO A 183 5.90 9.17 -9.89
N PHE A 184 4.60 9.29 -10.15
CA PHE A 184 3.57 9.00 -9.15
C PHE A 184 2.55 7.97 -9.63
N PHE A 185 2.18 8.03 -10.92
CA PHE A 185 1.09 7.22 -11.43
C PHE A 185 1.57 5.86 -11.96
N LEU A 186 2.73 5.84 -12.63
CA LEU A 186 3.32 4.62 -13.17
C LEU A 186 4.26 3.96 -12.17
N ASN A 187 5.29 4.68 -11.72
CA ASN A 187 6.35 4.12 -10.88
C ASN A 187 5.80 3.65 -9.52
N GLU A 188 4.95 4.46 -8.89
CA GLU A 188 4.35 4.14 -7.59
C GLU A 188 3.02 3.39 -7.72
N GLN A 189 2.57 3.11 -8.96
CA GLN A 189 1.37 2.32 -9.28
C GLN A 189 0.06 2.84 -8.64
N VAL A 190 -0.01 4.14 -8.33
CA VAL A 190 -1.14 4.74 -7.58
C VAL A 190 -2.48 4.43 -8.24
N ILE A 191 -2.61 4.53 -9.56
CA ILE A 191 -3.89 4.31 -10.23
C ILE A 191 -4.35 2.85 -10.14
N ARG A 192 -3.43 1.89 -10.26
CA ARG A 192 -3.76 0.46 -10.16
C ARG A 192 -4.20 0.08 -8.75
N GLN A 193 -3.63 0.75 -7.74
CA GLN A 193 -3.82 0.40 -6.33
C GLN A 193 -4.93 1.21 -5.63
N LEU A 194 -5.27 2.39 -6.14
CA LEU A 194 -6.31 3.26 -5.60
C LEU A 194 -7.67 2.56 -5.38
N PRO A 195 -8.17 1.69 -6.30
CA PRO A 195 -9.42 0.97 -6.10
C PRO A 195 -9.39 0.07 -4.87
N PHE A 196 -8.28 -0.63 -4.63
CA PHE A 196 -8.13 -1.47 -3.44
C PHE A 196 -8.11 -0.62 -2.18
N PHE A 197 -7.46 0.54 -2.21
CA PHE A 197 -7.46 1.50 -1.10
C PHE A 197 -8.89 2.00 -0.80
N VAL A 198 -9.65 2.39 -1.83
CA VAL A 198 -11.04 2.84 -1.69
C VAL A 198 -11.95 1.71 -1.22
N LEU A 199 -11.79 0.50 -1.75
CA LEU A 199 -12.50 -0.70 -1.29
C LEU A 199 -12.27 -0.94 0.21
N GLY A 200 -11.04 -0.78 0.69
CA GLY A 200 -10.72 -0.85 2.12
C GLY A 200 -11.54 0.13 2.96
N ILE A 201 -11.73 1.35 2.45
CA ILE A 201 -12.53 2.39 3.12
C ILE A 201 -14.01 2.02 3.15
N LEU A 202 -14.57 1.62 2.00
CA LEU A 202 -15.99 1.30 1.85
C LEU A 202 -16.39 0.09 2.68
N LEU A 203 -15.59 -0.97 2.61
CA LEU A 203 -15.90 -2.25 3.23
C LEU A 203 -15.67 -2.24 4.75
N ARG A 204 -15.04 -1.20 5.30
CA ARG A 204 -14.76 -1.11 6.74
C ARG A 204 -15.99 -1.38 7.61
N LYS A 205 -17.13 -0.78 7.29
CA LYS A 205 -18.36 -0.93 8.10
C LYS A 205 -18.91 -2.34 8.07
N ASN A 206 -18.66 -3.08 6.98
CA ASN A 206 -19.25 -4.39 6.72
C ASN A 206 -18.20 -5.51 6.76
N ILE A 207 -16.96 -5.22 7.17
CA ILE A 207 -15.83 -6.13 7.00
C ILE A 207 -16.02 -7.41 7.83
N GLU A 208 -16.58 -7.30 9.03
CA GLU A 208 -16.83 -8.44 9.90
C GLU A 208 -17.84 -9.40 9.28
N LYS A 209 -18.89 -8.85 8.67
CA LYS A 209 -19.88 -9.65 7.92
C LYS A 209 -19.23 -10.35 6.73
N ILE A 210 -18.36 -9.67 5.99
CA ILE A 210 -17.64 -10.26 4.85
C ILE A 210 -16.69 -11.37 5.32
N ILE A 211 -15.94 -11.14 6.40
CA ILE A 211 -15.05 -12.15 6.99
C ILE A 211 -15.86 -13.38 7.44
N ASN A 212 -17.04 -13.19 8.03
CA ASN A 212 -17.91 -14.30 8.42
C ASN A 212 -18.40 -15.09 7.22
N ILE A 213 -18.86 -14.42 6.15
CA ILE A 213 -19.27 -15.07 4.90
C ILE A 213 -18.12 -15.87 4.29
N ILE A 214 -16.90 -15.30 4.25
CA ILE A 214 -15.70 -16.00 3.74
C ILE A 214 -15.37 -17.21 4.61
N ARG A 215 -15.49 -17.09 5.93
CA ARG A 215 -15.21 -18.17 6.88
C ARG A 215 -16.20 -19.33 6.73
N GLU A 216 -17.49 -19.02 6.58
CA GLU A 216 -18.55 -20.00 6.35
C GLU A 216 -18.38 -20.70 4.99
N ASN A 217 -17.90 -19.98 3.97
CA ASN A 217 -17.75 -20.47 2.60
C ASN A 217 -16.27 -20.61 2.18
N TRP A 218 -15.40 -21.04 3.10
CA TRP A 218 -13.94 -20.99 2.88
C TRP A 218 -13.47 -21.83 1.70
N THR A 219 -14.10 -22.98 1.44
CA THR A 219 -13.78 -23.83 0.28
C THR A 219 -14.03 -23.11 -1.03
N PHE A 220 -15.19 -22.47 -1.16
CA PHE A 220 -15.52 -21.64 -2.32
C PHE A 220 -14.55 -20.47 -2.46
N ALA A 221 -14.19 -19.81 -1.36
CA ALA A 221 -13.22 -18.71 -1.38
C ALA A 221 -11.84 -19.16 -1.88
N VAL A 222 -11.37 -20.33 -1.44
CA VAL A 222 -10.11 -20.93 -1.91
C VAL A 222 -10.18 -21.29 -3.39
N VAL A 223 -11.25 -21.95 -3.84
CA VAL A 223 -11.44 -22.30 -5.26
C VAL A 223 -11.47 -21.05 -6.14
N LEU A 224 -12.22 -20.02 -5.72
CA LEU A 224 -12.29 -18.75 -6.45
C LEU A 224 -10.92 -18.07 -6.52
N PHE A 225 -10.19 -18.03 -5.40
CA PHE A 225 -8.84 -17.48 -5.36
C PHE A 225 -7.89 -18.26 -6.29
N SER A 226 -7.97 -19.59 -6.32
CA SER A 226 -7.19 -20.42 -7.24
C SER A 226 -7.53 -20.14 -8.70
N ILE A 227 -8.81 -20.04 -9.05
CA ILE A 227 -9.25 -19.71 -10.42
C ILE A 227 -8.71 -18.35 -10.85
N ILE A 228 -8.81 -17.33 -9.99
CA ILE A 228 -8.29 -15.98 -10.27
C ILE A 228 -6.78 -16.02 -10.51
N ASN A 229 -6.02 -16.75 -9.67
CA ASN A 229 -4.57 -16.86 -9.85
C ASN A 229 -4.19 -17.64 -11.10
N ILE A 230 -4.92 -18.71 -11.45
CA ILE A 230 -4.69 -19.46 -12.70
C ILE A 230 -4.96 -18.56 -13.92
N ALA A 231 -6.07 -17.82 -13.91
CA ALA A 231 -6.39 -16.87 -14.97
C ALA A 231 -5.30 -15.79 -15.09
N PHE A 232 -4.87 -15.21 -13.96
CA PHE A 232 -3.79 -14.23 -13.90
C PHE A 232 -2.46 -14.80 -14.44
N LEU A 233 -2.07 -16.00 -14.01
CA LEU A 233 -0.87 -16.69 -14.49
C LEU A 233 -0.92 -16.97 -15.99
N SER A 234 -2.09 -17.38 -16.50
CA SER A 234 -2.27 -17.65 -17.93
C SER A 234 -2.10 -16.38 -18.77
N HIS A 235 -2.66 -15.26 -18.32
CA HIS A 235 -2.45 -13.96 -18.94
C HIS A 235 -0.99 -13.52 -18.82
N TYR A 236 -0.39 -13.62 -17.63
CA TYR A 236 0.99 -13.20 -17.39
C TYR A 236 2.00 -13.90 -18.31
N ARG A 237 1.80 -15.20 -18.62
CA ARG A 237 2.63 -15.99 -19.54
C ARG A 237 2.40 -15.70 -21.02
N LEU A 238 1.27 -15.09 -21.39
CA LEU A 238 0.96 -14.77 -22.80
C LEU A 238 1.54 -13.43 -23.23
N PHE A 239 1.86 -12.54 -22.28
CA PHE A 239 2.25 -11.15 -22.54
C PHE A 239 3.65 -10.78 -22.00
N ASN A 240 4.40 -11.73 -21.44
CA ASN A 240 5.82 -11.63 -21.12
C ASN A 240 6.56 -12.82 -21.74
#